data_AF-A0AAP8GHJ6-F1
#
_entry.id   AF-A0AAP8GHJ6-F1
#
_cell.length_a   1.000
_cell.length_b   1.000
_cell.length_c   1.000
_cell.angle_alpha   90.00
_cell.angle_beta   90.00
_cell.angle_gamma   90.00
#
_symmetry.space_group_name_H-M   'P 1'
#
loop_
_entity.id
_entity.type
_entity.pdbx_description
1 polymer ?
#
loop_
_entity_poly.entity_id
_entity_poly.type
_entity_poly.pdbx_seq_one_letter_code
_entity_poly.pdbx_strand_id
1 'polypeptide(L)'
;AIELHLKRLIVGGLEKVYEIGRVFRNEGVSTRHNPEFTMIELYEAYADYHDIMDLTESMVRHIANEVLGSAKVQYNGETIDLESAWTRLHIVDAVKEATGVDFYEVKSDEEAKALAKEHGIEIKDTMKYGHILNEFFEQKVEETLIQPTFIYGHPTEISPLAKKNPEDPRFTDR
;
A
#
# COMPACT_ATOMS: atom_id res chain seq x y z
N ALA A 1 -9.53 -12.48 3.34
CA ALA A 1 -8.29 -12.63 2.56
C ALA A 1 -8.13 -14.09 2.20
N ILE A 2 -7.41 -14.37 1.12
CA ILE A 2 -7.10 -15.69 0.56
C ILE A 2 -5.66 -16.11 0.96
N GLU A 3 -4.88 -15.15 1.46
CA GLU A 3 -3.42 -15.18 1.68
C GLU A 3 -2.89 -16.45 2.34
N LEU A 4 -3.44 -16.82 3.50
CA LEU A 4 -2.88 -17.92 4.29
C LEU A 4 -3.01 -19.26 3.56
N HIS A 5 -4.04 -19.45 2.74
CA HIS A 5 -4.22 -20.68 1.99
C HIS A 5 -3.32 -20.71 0.76
N LEU A 6 -3.19 -19.61 0.03
CA LEU A 6 -2.26 -19.52 -1.09
C LEU A 6 -0.80 -19.70 -0.65
N LYS A 7 -0.39 -19.13 0.49
CA LYS A 7 0.95 -19.38 1.07
C LYS A 7 1.19 -20.86 1.40
N ARG A 8 0.16 -21.64 1.80
CA ARG A 8 0.30 -23.09 1.98
C ARG A 8 0.57 -23.81 0.65
N LEU A 9 0.01 -23.32 -0.46
CA LEU A 9 0.29 -23.88 -1.79
C LEU A 9 1.74 -23.61 -2.21
N ILE A 10 2.27 -22.42 -1.92
CA ILE A 10 3.70 -22.10 -2.09
C ILE A 10 4.57 -23.08 -1.27
N VAL A 11 4.25 -23.28 0.02
CA VAL A 11 4.94 -24.27 0.87
C VAL A 11 4.83 -25.69 0.28
N GLY A 12 3.70 -26.01 -0.36
CA GLY A 12 3.47 -27.27 -1.06
C GLY A 12 4.20 -27.42 -2.40
N GLY A 13 4.98 -26.44 -2.82
CA GLY A 13 5.78 -26.47 -4.06
C GLY A 13 5.07 -25.93 -5.30
N LEU A 14 3.87 -25.36 -5.17
CA LEU A 14 3.27 -24.60 -6.28
C LEU A 14 3.93 -23.21 -6.32
N GLU A 15 4.90 -23.00 -7.20
CA GLU A 15 5.76 -21.81 -7.18
C GLU A 15 5.05 -20.51 -7.56
N LYS A 16 4.05 -20.56 -8.46
CA LYS A 16 3.27 -19.40 -8.88
C LYS A 16 1.79 -19.73 -8.85
N VAL A 17 1.03 -19.02 -8.01
CA VAL A 17 -0.41 -19.23 -7.84
C VAL A 17 -1.13 -17.89 -7.80
N TYR A 18 -2.36 -17.85 -8.30
CA TYR A 18 -3.26 -16.71 -8.12
C TYR A 18 -4.68 -17.20 -7.91
N GLU A 19 -5.50 -16.39 -7.25
CA GLU A 19 -6.94 -16.62 -7.11
C GLU A 19 -7.69 -15.30 -7.29
N ILE A 20 -8.76 -15.33 -8.10
CA ILE A 20 -9.74 -14.24 -8.19
C ILE A 20 -11.01 -14.75 -7.49
N GLY A 21 -11.25 -14.25 -6.28
CA GLY A 21 -12.25 -14.81 -5.38
C GLY A 21 -13.04 -13.75 -4.64
N ARG A 22 -14.13 -14.17 -3.98
CA ARG A 22 -14.91 -13.30 -3.12
C ARG A 22 -14.29 -13.20 -1.74
N VAL A 23 -14.09 -11.98 -1.26
CA VAL A 23 -13.69 -11.68 0.11
C VAL A 23 -14.84 -11.00 0.82
N PHE A 24 -15.06 -11.37 2.07
CA PHE A 24 -16.12 -10.85 2.93
C PHE A 24 -15.50 -10.09 4.10
N ARG A 25 -15.98 -8.87 4.35
CA ARG A 25 -15.62 -8.06 5.51
C ARG A 25 -16.89 -7.52 6.15
N ASN A 26 -17.05 -7.72 7.45
CA ASN A 26 -18.20 -7.22 8.21
C ASN A 26 -18.00 -5.75 8.56
N GLU A 27 -18.01 -4.90 7.54
CA GLU A 27 -17.75 -3.46 7.59
C GLU A 27 -18.93 -2.68 6.96
N GLY A 28 -18.99 -1.38 7.23
CA GLY A 28 -20.02 -0.51 6.66
C GLY A 28 -19.88 -0.33 5.15
N VAL A 29 -21.01 -0.06 4.47
CA VAL A 29 -21.02 0.24 3.03
C VAL A 29 -20.61 1.69 2.80
N SER A 30 -19.81 1.95 1.76
CA SER A 30 -19.45 3.31 1.33
C SER A 30 -19.23 3.35 -0.19
N THR A 31 -18.85 4.51 -0.72
CA THR A 31 -18.48 4.66 -2.15
C THR A 31 -17.29 3.79 -2.57
N ARG A 32 -16.45 3.35 -1.61
CA ARG A 32 -15.28 2.51 -1.83
C ARG A 32 -15.40 1.10 -1.22
N HIS A 33 -16.46 0.80 -0.46
CA HIS A 33 -16.57 -0.44 0.31
C HIS A 33 -17.92 -1.13 0.13
N ASN A 34 -17.87 -2.44 -0.17
CA ASN A 34 -19.01 -3.34 -0.14
C ASN A 34 -18.66 -4.56 0.76
N PRO A 35 -19.60 -5.11 1.56
CA PRO A 35 -19.30 -6.18 2.52
C PRO A 35 -18.78 -7.47 1.87
N GLU A 36 -19.08 -7.62 0.59
CA GLU A 36 -18.52 -8.65 -0.27
C GLU A 36 -17.87 -8.00 -1.50
N PHE A 37 -16.64 -8.35 -1.83
CA PHE A 37 -15.94 -7.77 -2.97
C PHE A 37 -14.98 -8.79 -3.59
N THR A 38 -14.75 -8.67 -4.90
CA THR A 38 -13.83 -9.54 -5.61
C THR A 38 -12.42 -9.01 -5.46
N MET A 39 -11.49 -9.89 -5.09
CA MET A 39 -10.08 -9.56 -4.95
C MET A 39 -9.24 -10.57 -5.75
N ILE A 40 -8.19 -10.07 -6.38
CA ILE A 40 -7.10 -10.91 -6.87
C ILE A 40 -6.03 -10.98 -5.79
N GLU A 41 -5.60 -12.20 -5.45
CA GLU A 41 -4.36 -12.42 -4.71
C GLU A 41 -3.46 -13.32 -5.54
N LEU A 42 -2.16 -13.01 -5.59
CA LEU A 42 -1.16 -13.87 -6.20
C LEU A 42 0.06 -14.05 -5.31
N TYR A 43 0.78 -15.14 -5.53
CA TYR A 43 2.07 -15.41 -4.94
C TYR A 43 3.02 -15.98 -5.98
N GLU A 44 4.25 -15.49 -5.95
CA GLU A 44 5.36 -15.96 -6.77
C GLU A 44 6.55 -16.27 -5.86
N ALA A 45 6.98 -17.53 -5.83
CA ALA A 45 8.17 -17.94 -5.11
C ALA A 45 9.42 -17.31 -5.75
N TYR A 46 10.42 -17.01 -4.91
CA TYR A 46 11.70 -16.40 -5.29
C TYR A 46 11.63 -14.95 -5.81
N ALA A 47 10.45 -14.34 -5.82
CA ALA A 47 10.26 -12.92 -6.10
C ALA A 47 10.21 -12.08 -4.82
N ASP A 48 10.54 -10.80 -4.93
CA ASP A 48 10.33 -9.80 -3.88
C ASP A 48 9.29 -8.73 -4.28
N TYR A 49 9.09 -7.73 -3.43
CA TYR A 49 8.07 -6.70 -3.65
C TYR A 49 8.35 -5.81 -4.88
N HIS A 50 9.60 -5.69 -5.34
CA HIS A 50 9.92 -4.97 -6.58
C HIS A 50 9.42 -5.73 -7.81
N ASP A 51 9.61 -7.06 -7.82
CA ASP A 51 9.05 -7.91 -8.88
C ASP A 51 7.51 -7.80 -8.92
N ILE A 52 6.88 -7.70 -7.74
CA ILE A 52 5.43 -7.53 -7.63
C ILE A 52 4.97 -6.13 -8.07
N MET A 53 5.76 -5.08 -7.83
CA MET A 53 5.49 -3.74 -8.38
C MET A 53 5.50 -3.77 -9.91
N ASP A 54 6.55 -4.36 -10.51
CA ASP A 54 6.68 -4.51 -11.97
C ASP A 54 5.51 -5.32 -12.56
N LEU A 55 5.16 -6.44 -11.92
CA LEU A 55 4.04 -7.26 -12.34
C LEU A 55 2.71 -6.50 -12.25
N THR A 56 2.49 -5.75 -11.17
CA THR A 56 1.24 -5.01 -10.94
C THR A 56 1.05 -3.93 -12.00
N GLU A 57 2.07 -3.08 -12.25
CA GLU A 57 1.95 -2.05 -13.27
C GLU A 57 1.77 -2.65 -14.67
N SER A 58 2.51 -3.71 -15.00
CA SER A 58 2.39 -4.38 -16.30
C SER A 58 1.01 -5.00 -16.49
N MET A 59 0.46 -5.66 -15.47
CA MET A 59 -0.85 -6.30 -15.53
C MET A 59 -1.96 -5.26 -15.74
N VAL A 60 -1.95 -4.18 -14.96
CA VAL A 60 -2.98 -3.12 -15.07
C VAL A 60 -2.89 -2.40 -16.41
N ARG A 61 -1.68 -2.04 -16.85
CA ARG A 61 -1.44 -1.43 -18.17
C ARG A 61 -1.90 -2.33 -19.31
N HIS A 62 -1.58 -3.63 -19.24
CA HIS A 62 -2.01 -4.62 -20.24
C HIS A 62 -3.54 -4.69 -20.32
N ILE A 63 -4.23 -4.82 -19.19
CA ILE A 63 -5.70 -4.89 -19.16
C ILE A 63 -6.33 -3.61 -19.72
N ALA A 64 -5.82 -2.43 -19.36
CA ALA A 64 -6.33 -1.17 -19.87
C ALA A 64 -6.17 -1.06 -21.40
N ASN A 65 -5.00 -1.43 -21.93
CA ASN A 65 -4.75 -1.44 -23.37
C ASN A 65 -5.66 -2.45 -24.11
N GLU A 66 -5.83 -3.67 -23.58
CA GLU A 66 -6.66 -4.71 -24.23
C GLU A 66 -8.16 -4.35 -24.21
N VAL A 67 -8.66 -3.81 -23.10
CA VAL A 67 -10.10 -3.57 -22.91
C VAL A 67 -10.54 -2.21 -23.46
N LEU A 68 -9.70 -1.17 -23.30
CA LEU A 68 -10.04 0.22 -23.62
C LEU A 68 -9.30 0.73 -24.87
N GLY A 69 -8.30 -0.01 -25.38
CA GLY A 69 -7.45 0.41 -26.50
C GLY A 69 -6.39 1.45 -26.13
N SER A 70 -6.29 1.82 -24.85
CA SER A 70 -5.36 2.82 -24.33
C SER A 70 -5.21 2.66 -22.82
N ALA A 71 -3.98 2.78 -22.30
CA ALA A 71 -3.71 2.88 -20.87
C ALA A 71 -3.75 4.32 -20.33
N LYS A 72 -4.14 5.30 -21.14
CA LYS A 72 -4.58 6.62 -20.66
C LYS A 72 -6.09 6.64 -20.55
N VAL A 73 -6.61 6.77 -19.33
CA VAL A 73 -8.03 6.60 -19.02
C VAL A 73 -8.61 7.84 -18.32
N GLN A 74 -9.89 8.14 -18.56
CA GLN A 74 -10.58 9.22 -17.87
C GLN A 74 -11.29 8.70 -16.62
N TYR A 75 -11.03 9.31 -15.48
CA TYR A 75 -11.66 8.96 -14.21
C TYR A 75 -11.95 10.22 -13.38
N ASN A 76 -13.21 10.42 -12.98
CA ASN A 76 -13.66 11.60 -12.21
C ASN A 76 -13.19 12.96 -12.75
N GLY A 77 -13.08 13.10 -14.07
CA GLY A 77 -12.64 14.34 -14.72
C GLY A 77 -11.13 14.49 -14.89
N GLU A 78 -10.34 13.55 -14.34
CA GLU A 78 -8.89 13.51 -14.48
C GLU A 78 -8.46 12.48 -15.53
N THR A 79 -7.37 12.79 -16.23
CA THR A 79 -6.68 11.81 -17.10
C THR A 79 -5.64 11.05 -16.28
N ILE A 80 -5.88 9.76 -16.07
CA ILE A 80 -4.97 8.86 -15.38
C ILE A 80 -4.08 8.18 -16.41
N ASP A 81 -2.75 8.31 -16.24
CA ASP A 81 -1.76 7.69 -17.10
C ASP A 81 -1.28 6.36 -16.49
N LEU A 82 -1.83 5.24 -16.97
CA LEU A 82 -1.38 3.89 -16.60
C LEU A 82 -0.29 3.38 -17.58
N GLU A 83 0.02 4.13 -18.65
CA GLU A 83 1.02 3.75 -19.66
C GLU A 83 2.44 4.00 -19.16
N SER A 84 2.67 5.14 -18.52
CA SER A 84 3.97 5.49 -17.96
C SER A 84 4.37 4.56 -16.79
N ALA A 85 5.67 4.54 -16.47
CA ALA A 85 6.15 3.87 -15.25
C ALA A 85 5.58 4.56 -14.02
N TRP A 86 5.11 3.78 -13.04
CA TRP A 86 4.45 4.34 -11.86
C TRP A 86 5.48 4.85 -10.86
N THR A 87 5.17 5.98 -10.21
CA THR A 87 6.04 6.55 -9.17
C THR A 87 6.20 5.55 -8.03
N ARG A 88 7.43 5.34 -7.55
CA ARG A 88 7.72 4.58 -6.33
C ARG A 88 8.20 5.56 -5.28
N LEU A 89 7.43 5.71 -4.20
CA LEU A 89 7.67 6.71 -3.18
C LEU A 89 7.62 6.06 -1.79
N HIS A 90 8.67 6.21 -1.00
CA HIS A 90 8.68 5.69 0.35
C HIS A 90 7.69 6.48 1.21
N ILE A 91 6.96 5.82 2.12
CA ILE A 91 5.91 6.44 2.93
C ILE A 91 6.42 7.62 3.76
N VAL A 92 7.65 7.54 4.27
CA VAL A 92 8.28 8.64 5.03
C VAL A 92 8.54 9.85 4.12
N ASP A 93 9.02 9.61 2.91
CA ASP A 93 9.30 10.69 1.95
C ASP A 93 7.99 11.36 1.52
N ALA A 94 6.93 10.58 1.30
CA ALA A 94 5.60 11.10 0.99
C ALA A 94 5.04 12.01 2.10
N VAL A 95 5.16 11.58 3.37
CA VAL A 95 4.75 12.40 4.52
C VAL A 95 5.62 13.63 4.66
N LYS A 96 6.93 13.52 4.45
CA LYS A 96 7.86 14.64 4.51
C LYS A 96 7.57 15.68 3.45
N GLU A 97 7.28 15.27 2.22
CA GLU A 97 6.90 16.18 1.13
C GLU A 97 5.59 16.93 1.43
N ALA A 98 4.59 16.25 1.99
CA ALA A 98 3.29 16.84 2.26
C ALA A 98 3.24 17.70 3.54
N THR A 99 4.02 17.34 4.56
CA THR A 99 3.89 17.94 5.90
C THR A 99 5.16 18.61 6.42
N GLY A 100 6.32 18.35 5.80
CA GLY A 100 7.62 18.80 6.28
C GLY A 100 8.21 17.95 7.43
N VAL A 101 7.46 16.99 7.96
CA VAL A 101 7.92 16.14 9.07
C VAL A 101 8.75 14.97 8.55
N ASP A 102 10.00 14.89 9.00
CA ASP A 102 10.90 13.79 8.66
C ASP A 102 10.83 12.67 9.70
N PHE A 103 10.07 11.62 9.39
CA PHE A 103 9.94 10.48 10.30
C PHE A 103 11.21 9.63 10.40
N TYR A 104 12.19 9.75 9.49
CA TYR A 104 13.47 9.07 9.69
C TYR A 104 14.18 9.54 10.97
N GLU A 105 14.00 10.83 11.31
CA GLU A 105 14.62 11.49 12.46
C GLU A 105 13.84 11.35 13.77
N VAL A 106 12.59 10.88 13.73
CA VAL A 106 11.74 10.70 14.93
C VAL A 106 12.17 9.44 15.68
N LYS A 107 12.46 9.59 16.97
CA LYS A 107 13.16 8.55 17.78
C LYS A 107 12.29 7.89 18.84
N SER A 108 11.11 8.42 19.12
CA SER A 108 10.22 7.84 20.13
C SER A 108 8.74 7.99 19.81
N ASP A 109 7.91 7.17 20.46
CA ASP A 109 6.45 7.23 20.35
C ASP A 109 5.93 8.58 20.86
N GLU A 110 6.55 9.15 21.90
CA GLU A 110 6.17 10.45 22.48
C GLU A 110 6.42 11.60 21.50
N GLU A 111 7.56 11.58 20.80
CA GLU A 111 7.87 12.56 19.77
C GLU A 111 6.88 12.47 18.60
N ALA A 112 6.59 11.26 18.12
CA ALA A 112 5.58 11.03 17.08
C ALA A 112 4.19 11.53 17.51
N LYS A 113 3.79 11.29 18.76
CA LYS A 113 2.51 11.79 19.31
C LYS A 113 2.47 13.32 19.40
N ALA A 114 3.58 13.95 19.76
CA ALA A 114 3.68 15.41 19.80
C ALA A 114 3.52 16.00 18.39
N LEU A 115 4.20 15.42 17.40
CA LEU A 115 4.08 15.82 15.99
C LEU A 115 2.66 15.63 15.46
N ALA A 116 2.02 14.50 15.76
CA ALA A 116 0.63 14.25 15.39
C ALA A 116 -0.31 15.33 15.90
N LYS A 117 -0.16 15.73 17.16
CA LYS A 117 -0.94 16.82 17.76
C LYS A 117 -0.68 18.16 17.09
N GLU A 118 0.57 18.47 16.78
CA GLU A 118 0.96 19.72 16.10
C GLU A 118 0.35 19.83 14.69
N HIS A 119 0.29 18.72 13.96
CA HIS A 119 -0.20 18.66 12.58
C HIS A 119 -1.69 18.33 12.46
N GLY A 120 -2.40 18.23 13.60
CA GLY A 120 -3.81 17.90 13.66
C GLY A 120 -4.12 16.52 13.07
N ILE A 121 -3.27 15.53 13.36
CA ILE A 121 -3.47 14.12 12.99
C ILE A 121 -4.24 13.44 14.12
N GLU A 122 -5.37 12.84 13.77
CA GLU A 122 -6.17 12.07 14.72
C GLU A 122 -5.45 10.74 15.02
N ILE A 123 -5.19 10.47 16.30
CA ILE A 123 -4.51 9.25 16.73
C ILE A 123 -5.19 8.65 17.97
N LYS A 124 -4.98 7.35 18.20
CA LYS A 124 -5.38 6.67 19.44
C LYS A 124 -4.19 6.60 20.41
N ASP A 125 -4.45 6.62 21.71
CA ASP A 125 -3.39 6.59 22.72
C ASP A 125 -2.49 5.34 22.66
N THR A 126 -3.03 4.23 22.16
CA THR A 126 -2.33 2.95 22.00
C THR A 126 -1.41 2.91 20.78
N MET A 127 -1.48 3.92 19.91
CA MET A 127 -0.64 3.99 18.71
C MET A 127 0.81 4.28 19.07
N LYS A 128 1.69 3.61 18.33
CA LYS A 128 3.15 3.75 18.35
C LYS A 128 3.63 4.49 17.11
N TYR A 129 4.92 4.81 17.05
CA TYR A 129 5.62 5.41 15.91
C TYR A 129 5.07 4.98 14.55
N GLY A 130 5.06 3.67 14.26
CA GLY A 130 4.66 3.17 12.94
C GLY A 130 3.19 3.38 12.61
N HIS A 131 2.30 3.30 13.61
CA HIS A 131 0.89 3.62 13.42
C HIS A 131 0.71 5.11 13.12
N ILE A 132 1.43 5.96 13.85
CA ILE A 132 1.32 7.42 13.71
C ILE A 132 1.82 7.87 12.34
N LEU A 133 2.96 7.35 11.87
CA LEU A 133 3.43 7.61 10.51
C LEU A 133 2.37 7.23 9.45
N ASN A 134 1.70 6.09 9.63
CA ASN A 134 0.62 5.69 8.72
C ASN A 134 -0.58 6.64 8.79
N GLU A 135 -0.96 7.12 9.97
CA GLU A 135 -2.03 8.12 10.13
C GLU A 135 -1.68 9.47 9.45
N PHE A 136 -0.41 9.89 9.51
CA PHE A 136 0.07 11.04 8.74
C PHE A 136 -0.13 10.83 7.23
N PHE A 137 0.21 9.64 6.73
CA PHE A 137 0.02 9.30 5.33
C PHE A 137 -1.46 9.29 4.93
N GLU A 138 -2.32 8.56 5.65
CA GLU A 138 -3.74 8.44 5.33
C GLU A 138 -4.46 9.80 5.39
N GLN A 139 -4.19 10.61 6.41
CA GLN A 139 -4.92 11.86 6.64
C GLN A 139 -4.39 13.07 5.85
N LYS A 140 -3.14 13.04 5.36
CA LYS A 140 -2.52 14.19 4.68
C LYS A 140 -2.00 13.92 3.27
N VAL A 141 -1.79 12.65 2.90
CA VAL A 141 -1.12 12.29 1.64
C VAL A 141 -2.04 11.52 0.71
N GLU A 142 -2.76 10.50 1.19
CA GLU A 142 -3.47 9.52 0.35
C GLU A 142 -4.37 10.18 -0.71
N GLU A 143 -5.20 11.15 -0.34
CA GLU A 143 -6.13 11.80 -1.27
C GLU A 143 -5.46 12.66 -2.35
N THR A 144 -4.17 12.99 -2.17
CA THR A 144 -3.40 13.79 -3.13
C THR A 144 -2.79 12.94 -4.26
N LEU A 145 -2.75 11.61 -4.09
CA LEU A 145 -2.15 10.68 -5.05
C LEU A 145 -3.10 10.38 -6.21
N ILE A 146 -3.10 11.25 -7.22
CA ILE A 146 -3.96 11.11 -8.40
C ILE A 146 -3.39 10.12 -9.43
N GLN A 147 -2.11 10.28 -9.79
CA GLN A 147 -1.44 9.37 -10.72
C GLN A 147 -1.03 8.08 -10.00
N PRO A 148 -0.99 6.93 -10.70
CA PRO A 148 -0.66 5.67 -10.07
C PRO A 148 0.73 5.74 -9.41
N THR A 149 0.75 5.46 -8.11
CA THR A 149 1.92 5.60 -7.25
C THR A 149 1.99 4.40 -6.31
N PHE A 150 3.12 3.71 -6.31
CA PHE A 150 3.45 2.72 -5.29
C PHE A 150 4.02 3.44 -4.07
N ILE A 151 3.22 3.45 -2.99
CA ILE A 151 3.72 3.80 -1.66
C ILE A 151 4.30 2.55 -1.02
N TYR A 152 5.55 2.60 -0.60
CA TYR A 152 6.26 1.46 -0.01
C TYR A 152 6.97 1.82 1.29
N GLY A 153 7.48 0.79 1.98
CA GLY A 153 8.21 1.00 3.24
C GLY A 153 7.26 1.17 4.41
N HIS A 154 6.12 0.49 4.38
CA HIS A 154 5.14 0.57 5.45
C HIS A 154 5.75 0.12 6.79
N PRO A 155 5.40 0.77 7.91
CA PRO A 155 5.94 0.40 9.22
C PRO A 155 5.62 -1.04 9.62
N THR A 156 6.54 -1.64 10.37
CA THR A 156 6.43 -3.02 10.86
C THR A 156 5.15 -3.24 11.67
N GLU A 157 4.76 -2.27 12.49
CA GLU A 157 3.60 -2.36 13.37
C GLU A 157 2.28 -2.65 12.63
N ILE A 158 2.15 -2.16 11.40
CA ILE A 158 0.94 -2.31 10.57
C ILE A 158 1.09 -3.37 9.47
N SER A 159 2.24 -4.05 9.42
CA SER A 159 2.61 -4.96 8.33
C SER A 159 3.00 -6.34 8.88
N PRO A 160 2.11 -7.04 9.60
CA PRO A 160 2.45 -8.23 10.39
C PRO A 160 2.87 -9.46 9.56
N LEU A 161 2.58 -9.47 8.25
CA LEU A 161 2.87 -10.57 7.34
C LEU A 161 3.93 -10.22 6.28
N ALA A 162 4.44 -8.98 6.32
CA ALA A 162 5.49 -8.52 5.42
C ALA A 162 6.87 -8.76 6.04
N LYS A 163 7.87 -8.97 5.18
CA LYS A 163 9.26 -9.12 5.60
C LYS A 163 9.79 -7.76 6.03
N LYS A 164 10.55 -7.70 7.13
CA LYS A 164 11.24 -6.47 7.55
C LYS A 164 12.28 -6.08 6.53
N ASN A 165 12.39 -4.78 6.30
CA ASN A 165 13.49 -4.23 5.52
C ASN A 165 14.83 -4.52 6.26
N PRO A 166 15.87 -4.99 5.55
CA PRO A 166 17.14 -5.35 6.18
C PRO A 166 17.96 -4.14 6.65
N GLU A 167 17.81 -2.98 5.98
CA GLU A 167 18.56 -1.77 6.30
C GLU A 167 17.92 -0.98 7.44
N ASP A 168 16.59 -0.85 7.44
CA ASP A 168 15.83 -0.22 8.52
C ASP A 168 14.64 -1.08 8.97
N PRO A 169 14.80 -1.84 10.09
CA PRO A 169 13.77 -2.76 10.56
C PRO A 169 12.55 -2.07 11.19
N ARG A 170 12.49 -0.73 11.21
CA ARG A 170 11.25 0.01 11.49
C ARG A 170 10.23 -0.22 10.37
N PHE A 171 10.70 -0.47 9.15
CA PHE A 171 9.87 -0.62 7.96
C PHE A 171 9.86 -2.06 7.43
N THR A 172 8.95 -2.32 6.52
CA THR A 172 8.80 -3.61 5.82
C THR A 172 8.87 -3.41 4.32
N ASP A 173 9.32 -4.45 3.62
CA ASP A 173 9.31 -4.51 2.16
C ASP A 173 7.87 -4.85 1.70
N ARG A 174 6.98 -3.84 1.83
CA ARG A 174 5.55 -3.86 1.53
C ARG A 174 5.15 -2.67 0.69
#